data_AF-A0A366K8R8-F1
#
_entry.id   AF-A0A366K8R8-F1
#
_cell.length_a   1.000
_cell.length_b   1.000
_cell.length_c   1.000
_cell.angle_alpha   90.00
_cell.angle_beta   90.00
_cell.angle_gamma   90.00
#
_symmetry.space_group_name_H-M   'P 1'
#
loop_
_entity.id
_entity.type
_entity.pdbx_description
1 polymer ?
#
loop_
_entity_poly.entity_id
_entity_poly.type
_entity_poly.pdbx_seq_one_letter_code
_entity_poly.pdbx_strand_id
1 'polypeptide(L)'
;MDEENGAVTWQATNIQIDDVVTYKFKHEAHVWLSGIDVATLQSDVTQDVKWARDRRTVPFAQEGGVTPSIVPDITIDDGEILGDYMPTGNALPTRTGHCLSWVYASNDMEWTMEYDAVSADGLVLKEHWTPNPHDVNFHHHDGSGSNTQDATVGSAYGAILESMAPAYTRTHNWLSGWSQQADGSGPWNLVADTLPDNDLDLYAQWLKQRKVTFDTDGHSPATCVEYVNPDGASMVPGPTAPSQAGAVFR
;
A
#
# COMPACT_ATOMS: atom_id res chain seq x y z
N MET A 1 -52.07 16.60 31.43
CA MET A 1 -51.37 17.60 32.25
C MET A 1 -51.51 17.11 33.67
N ASP A 2 -50.42 16.76 34.31
CA ASP A 2 -50.48 16.45 35.73
C ASP A 2 -50.66 17.79 36.47
N GLU A 3 -51.84 17.98 37.07
CA GLU A 3 -52.28 19.29 37.62
C GLU A 3 -51.40 19.76 38.78
N GLU A 4 -50.59 18.88 39.37
CA GLU A 4 -49.74 19.21 40.51
C GLU A 4 -48.41 19.88 40.09
N ASN A 5 -47.93 19.61 38.88
CA ASN A 5 -46.57 20.02 38.44
C ASN A 5 -46.54 20.76 37.09
N GLY A 6 -47.67 20.86 36.39
CA GLY A 6 -47.73 21.43 35.03
C GLY A 6 -46.97 20.61 33.97
N ALA A 7 -46.52 19.40 34.32
CA ALA A 7 -45.78 18.54 33.42
C ALA A 7 -46.72 17.96 32.35
N VAL A 8 -46.30 18.06 31.09
CA VAL A 8 -46.99 17.45 29.96
C VAL A 8 -46.03 16.45 29.31
N THR A 9 -46.32 15.16 29.46
CA THR A 9 -45.59 14.07 28.81
C THR A 9 -46.33 13.66 27.53
N TRP A 10 -45.60 13.65 26.41
CA TRP A 10 -46.11 13.18 25.12
C TRP A 10 -45.28 12.00 24.64
N GLN A 11 -45.96 10.95 24.15
CA GLN A 11 -45.31 9.84 23.46
C GLN A 11 -45.02 10.30 22.02
N ALA A 12 -43.75 10.51 21.70
CA ALA A 12 -43.37 10.81 20.33
C ALA A 12 -43.20 9.50 19.54
N THR A 13 -44.12 9.22 18.62
CA THR A 13 -44.00 8.14 17.63
C THR A 13 -43.51 8.72 16.30
N ASN A 14 -42.49 8.09 15.69
CA ASN A 14 -41.89 8.43 14.39
C ASN A 14 -41.00 9.68 14.34
N ILE A 15 -40.21 9.95 15.38
CA ILE A 15 -39.13 10.95 15.28
C ILE A 15 -37.96 10.34 14.50
N GLN A 16 -37.50 11.00 13.44
CA GLN A 16 -36.24 10.67 12.81
C GLN A 16 -35.11 11.49 13.45
N ILE A 17 -33.91 10.91 13.48
CA ILE A 17 -32.69 11.64 13.79
C ILE A 17 -32.53 12.78 12.77
N ASP A 18 -32.03 13.92 13.25
CA ASP A 18 -31.85 15.19 12.53
C ASP A 18 -33.09 16.01 12.20
N ASP A 19 -34.29 15.50 12.45
CA ASP A 19 -35.52 16.29 12.37
C ASP A 19 -35.62 17.32 13.50
N VAL A 20 -36.12 18.51 13.18
CA VAL A 20 -36.51 19.52 14.16
C VAL A 20 -38.01 19.43 14.38
N VAL A 21 -38.41 19.13 15.61
CA VAL A 21 -39.82 19.17 16.03
C VAL A 21 -40.08 20.47 16.77
N THR A 22 -40.91 21.32 16.19
CA THR A 22 -41.33 22.60 16.79
C THR A 22 -42.61 22.43 17.59
N TYR A 23 -42.55 22.68 18.89
CA TYR A 23 -43.70 22.76 19.78
C TYR A 23 -44.11 24.22 19.97
N LYS A 24 -45.41 24.50 19.82
CA LYS A 24 -45.99 25.83 20.04
C LYS A 24 -46.96 25.75 21.20
N PHE A 25 -46.73 26.57 22.21
CA PHE A 25 -47.54 26.66 23.40
C PHE A 25 -48.22 28.01 23.42
N LYS A 26 -49.53 28.01 23.71
CA LYS A 26 -50.26 29.21 24.09
C LYS A 26 -50.47 29.17 25.59
N HIS A 27 -49.99 30.18 26.27
CA HIS A 27 -50.32 30.40 27.67
C HIS A 27 -51.34 31.53 27.76
N GLU A 28 -52.38 31.30 28.56
CA GLU A 28 -53.44 32.26 28.82
C GLU A 28 -53.61 32.39 30.34
N ALA A 29 -53.47 33.61 30.83
CA ALA A 29 -53.64 33.94 32.24
C ALA A 29 -54.74 34.99 32.39
N HIS A 30 -55.71 34.69 33.24
CA HIS A 30 -56.83 35.58 33.55
C HIS A 30 -56.57 36.34 34.85
N VAL A 31 -56.81 37.65 34.83
CA VAL A 31 -56.74 38.51 36.01
C VAL A 31 -58.17 38.81 36.46
N TRP A 32 -58.53 38.27 37.62
CA TRP A 32 -59.88 38.42 38.17
C TRP A 32 -59.92 39.51 39.24
N LEU A 33 -60.90 40.41 39.14
CA LEU A 33 -61.24 41.37 40.19
C LEU A 33 -62.72 41.23 40.54
N SER A 34 -63.00 40.91 41.81
CA SER A 34 -64.37 40.75 42.33
C SER A 34 -65.25 39.80 41.50
N GLY A 35 -64.66 38.71 40.98
CA GLY A 35 -65.36 37.71 40.18
C GLY A 35 -65.58 38.11 38.71
N ILE A 36 -65.04 39.25 38.28
CA ILE A 36 -65.06 39.70 36.88
C ILE A 36 -63.65 39.47 36.30
N ASP A 37 -63.58 38.86 35.11
CA ASP A 37 -62.34 38.82 34.34
C ASP A 37 -62.08 40.21 33.76
N VAL A 38 -61.03 40.86 34.22
CA VAL A 38 -60.73 42.24 33.85
C VAL A 38 -59.54 42.35 32.90
N ALA A 39 -58.74 41.29 32.75
CA ALA A 39 -57.66 41.26 31.79
C ALA A 39 -57.23 39.82 31.50
N THR A 40 -57.00 39.53 30.22
CA THR A 40 -56.41 38.28 29.77
C THR A 40 -55.03 38.56 29.20
N LEU A 41 -54.02 37.88 29.72
CA LEU A 41 -52.65 37.92 29.23
C LEU A 41 -52.39 36.67 28.41
N GLN A 42 -52.00 36.86 27.15
CA GLN A 42 -51.62 35.76 26.27
C GLN A 42 -50.14 35.86 25.94
N SER A 43 -49.45 34.73 25.97
CA SER A 43 -48.09 34.61 25.46
C SER A 43 -47.94 33.33 24.65
N ASP A 44 -47.29 33.46 23.50
CA ASP A 44 -46.89 32.33 22.69
C ASP A 44 -45.44 31.95 23.04
N VAL A 45 -45.20 30.67 23.34
CA VAL A 45 -43.85 30.11 23.53
C VAL A 45 -43.63 29.07 22.44
N THR A 46 -42.47 29.13 21.77
CA THR A 46 -42.06 28.12 20.80
C THR A 46 -40.81 27.42 21.30
N GLN A 47 -40.77 26.09 21.20
CA GLN A 47 -39.61 25.27 21.54
C GLN A 47 -39.29 24.33 20.39
N ASP A 48 -38.07 24.40 19.89
CA ASP A 48 -37.56 23.47 18.88
C ASP A 48 -36.74 22.38 19.58
N VAL A 49 -37.08 21.12 19.31
CA VAL A 49 -36.35 19.95 19.81
C VAL A 49 -35.75 19.22 18.62
N LYS A 50 -34.42 19.07 18.62
CA LYS A 50 -33.68 18.30 17.61
C LYS A 50 -33.06 17.08 18.27
N TRP A 51 -33.21 15.92 17.64
CA TRP A 51 -32.49 14.70 18.02
C TRP A 51 -31.27 14.56 17.14
N ALA A 52 -30.08 14.48 17.74
CA ALA A 52 -28.82 14.28 17.05
C ALA A 52 -28.29 12.88 17.35
N ARG A 53 -27.44 12.36 16.45
CA ARG A 53 -26.62 11.17 16.76
C ARG A 53 -25.67 11.48 17.90
N ASP A 54 -25.28 10.44 18.62
CA ASP A 54 -24.13 10.53 19.52
C ASP A 54 -22.90 10.87 18.69
N ARG A 55 -22.01 11.69 19.25
CA ARG A 55 -20.75 12.04 18.60
C ARG A 55 -19.63 11.15 19.10
N ARG A 56 -18.83 10.63 18.19
CA ARG A 56 -17.64 9.82 18.48
C ARG A 56 -16.38 10.57 18.07
N THR A 57 -15.34 10.44 18.89
CA THR A 57 -14.00 10.97 18.61
C THR A 57 -13.09 9.82 18.22
N VAL A 58 -12.42 9.95 17.06
CA VAL A 58 -11.49 8.97 16.50
C VAL A 58 -10.08 9.55 16.57
N PRO A 59 -9.22 9.05 17.48
CA PRO A 59 -7.82 9.39 17.52
C PRO A 59 -7.02 8.65 16.44
N PHE A 60 -5.95 9.30 15.97
CA PHE A 60 -5.02 8.73 15.00
C PHE A 60 -3.62 8.59 15.60
N ALA A 61 -3.17 7.36 15.79
CA ALA A 61 -1.83 7.05 16.28
C ALA A 61 -0.80 7.06 15.14
N GLN A 62 0.32 7.72 15.39
CA GLN A 62 1.40 7.88 14.42
C GLN A 62 2.40 6.72 14.50
N GLU A 63 2.78 6.12 13.37
CA GLU A 63 3.78 5.06 13.28
C GLU A 63 4.77 5.34 12.14
N GLY A 64 5.66 6.30 12.36
CA GLY A 64 6.84 6.53 11.50
C GLY A 64 6.65 7.47 10.31
N GLY A 65 5.49 8.09 10.11
CA GLY A 65 5.31 9.19 9.17
C GLY A 65 6.11 10.46 9.55
N VAL A 66 6.57 11.23 8.56
CA VAL A 66 7.49 12.38 8.81
C VAL A 66 6.88 13.78 8.60
N THR A 67 5.79 13.97 7.84
CA THR A 67 5.16 15.30 7.64
C THR A 67 3.68 15.27 7.17
N PRO A 68 2.78 16.13 7.72
CA PRO A 68 2.86 16.83 8.99
C PRO A 68 2.43 15.90 10.13
N SER A 69 3.02 16.16 11.30
CA SER A 69 3.20 15.21 12.39
C SER A 69 1.97 14.90 13.26
N ILE A 70 0.75 15.08 12.78
CA ILE A 70 -0.44 14.54 13.47
C ILE A 70 -1.66 14.68 12.57
N VAL A 71 -2.39 13.58 12.38
CA VAL A 71 -3.79 13.68 11.95
C VAL A 71 -4.58 14.03 13.20
N PRO A 72 -5.27 15.19 13.25
CA PRO A 72 -6.03 15.57 14.42
C PRO A 72 -7.16 14.57 14.65
N ASP A 73 -7.54 14.40 15.92
CA ASP A 73 -8.71 13.60 16.27
C ASP A 73 -9.94 14.12 15.52
N ILE A 74 -10.64 13.22 14.83
CA ILE A 74 -11.85 13.56 14.09
C ILE A 74 -13.05 13.27 14.99
N THR A 75 -13.94 14.24 15.15
CA THR A 75 -15.21 14.03 15.86
C THR A 75 -16.38 14.05 14.88
N ILE A 76 -17.05 12.91 14.75
CA ILE A 76 -18.09 12.64 13.76
C ILE A 76 -19.32 12.01 14.43
N ASP A 77 -20.47 12.02 13.75
CA ASP A 77 -21.68 11.37 14.23
C ASP A 77 -21.57 9.84 14.13
N ASP A 78 -22.18 9.14 15.09
CA ASP A 78 -22.24 7.67 15.12
C ASP A 78 -22.85 7.09 13.84
N GLY A 79 -22.14 6.15 13.23
CA GLY A 79 -22.53 5.49 12.00
C GLY A 79 -22.14 6.22 10.72
N GLU A 80 -21.43 7.34 10.79
CA GLU A 80 -20.88 8.02 9.61
C GLU A 80 -19.49 7.48 9.20
N ILE A 81 -19.15 7.69 7.93
CA ILE A 81 -17.88 7.28 7.33
C ILE A 81 -16.85 8.43 7.44
N LEU A 82 -15.61 8.12 7.78
CA LEU A 82 -14.55 9.11 7.99
C LEU A 82 -14.06 9.80 6.71
N GLY A 83 -14.23 9.18 5.54
CA GLY A 83 -13.62 9.60 4.27
C GLY A 83 -13.67 11.11 4.00
N ASP A 84 -14.86 11.73 4.06
CA ASP A 84 -15.04 13.16 3.79
C ASP A 84 -14.48 14.09 4.89
N TYR A 85 -14.26 13.55 6.09
CA TYR A 85 -13.70 14.26 7.24
C TYR A 85 -12.18 14.15 7.31
N MET A 86 -11.57 13.24 6.54
CA MET A 86 -10.12 13.07 6.54
C MET A 86 -9.42 14.31 5.96
N PRO A 87 -8.32 14.77 6.58
CA PRO A 87 -7.49 15.81 6.00
C PRO A 87 -6.94 15.35 4.64
N THR A 88 -6.71 16.30 3.74
CA THR A 88 -6.17 16.01 2.40
C THR A 88 -4.83 16.72 2.18
N GLY A 89 -4.10 16.25 1.18
CA GLY A 89 -2.85 16.87 0.75
C GLY A 89 -1.79 16.89 1.84
N ASN A 90 -1.22 18.07 2.09
CA ASN A 90 -0.11 18.27 3.02
C ASN A 90 -0.49 18.14 4.50
N ALA A 91 -1.72 17.73 4.83
CA ALA A 91 -2.20 17.47 6.18
C ALA A 91 -2.09 15.99 6.58
N LEU A 92 -1.81 15.09 5.63
CA LEU A 92 -1.59 13.67 5.88
C LEU A 92 -0.10 13.35 6.03
N PRO A 93 0.25 12.41 6.92
CA PRO A 93 1.62 11.96 7.08
C PRO A 93 2.12 11.35 5.76
N THR A 94 3.43 11.46 5.54
CA THR A 94 4.10 10.93 4.35
C THR A 94 5.31 10.10 4.77
N ARG A 95 5.65 9.10 3.95
CA ARG A 95 6.82 8.25 4.11
C ARG A 95 7.34 7.87 2.72
N THR A 96 8.60 8.20 2.43
CA THR A 96 9.22 7.94 1.12
C THR A 96 9.09 6.48 0.72
N GLY A 97 8.69 6.21 -0.54
CA GLY A 97 8.53 4.85 -1.06
C GLY A 97 7.35 4.06 -0.50
N HIS A 98 6.42 4.70 0.21
CA HIS A 98 5.26 4.03 0.80
C HIS A 98 3.96 4.81 0.58
N CYS A 99 2.86 4.08 0.43
CA CYS A 99 1.49 4.58 0.49
C CYS A 99 0.96 4.46 1.93
N LEU A 100 0.27 5.52 2.38
CA LEU A 100 -0.43 5.54 3.66
C LEU A 100 -1.79 4.86 3.54
N SER A 101 -2.08 3.95 4.46
CA SER A 101 -3.42 3.48 4.80
C SER A 101 -3.61 3.52 6.32
N TRP A 102 -4.77 3.07 6.81
CA TRP A 102 -5.11 3.07 8.23
C TRP A 102 -5.56 1.69 8.66
N VAL A 103 -5.18 1.31 9.88
CA VAL A 103 -5.59 0.05 10.50
C VAL A 103 -6.13 0.29 11.89
N TYR A 104 -6.95 -0.63 12.39
CA TYR A 104 -7.37 -0.62 13.79
C TYR A 104 -6.15 -0.79 14.70
N ALA A 105 -5.95 0.13 15.64
CA ALA A 105 -4.84 0.04 16.58
C ALA A 105 -4.91 -1.20 17.50
N SER A 106 -6.08 -1.82 17.61
CA SER A 106 -6.32 -2.97 18.49
C SER A 106 -5.89 -4.31 17.90
N ASN A 107 -5.89 -4.47 16.58
CA ASN A 107 -5.70 -5.77 15.93
C ASN A 107 -5.08 -5.72 14.53
N ASP A 108 -4.64 -4.53 14.07
CA ASP A 108 -4.00 -4.33 12.77
C ASP A 108 -4.85 -4.70 11.55
N MET A 109 -6.17 -4.91 11.72
CA MET A 109 -7.05 -5.10 10.58
C MET A 109 -7.16 -3.79 9.78
N GLU A 110 -7.32 -3.91 8.47
CA GLU A 110 -7.48 -2.76 7.58
C GLU A 110 -8.76 -1.97 7.91
N TRP A 111 -8.64 -0.64 7.93
CA TRP A 111 -9.77 0.28 7.96
C TRP A 111 -9.93 0.91 6.58
N THR A 112 -11.11 0.72 5.98
CA THR A 112 -11.41 1.24 4.65
C THR A 112 -12.14 2.57 4.74
N MET A 113 -11.45 3.66 4.42
CA MET A 113 -11.98 5.03 4.53
C MET A 113 -13.24 5.31 3.69
N GLU A 114 -13.52 4.49 2.68
CA GLU A 114 -14.69 4.61 1.79
C GLU A 114 -15.93 3.88 2.33
N TYR A 115 -15.75 2.86 3.18
CA TYR A 115 -16.83 1.91 3.52
C TYR A 115 -17.06 1.74 5.03
N ASP A 116 -16.02 1.91 5.84
CA ASP A 116 -16.13 1.68 7.27
C ASP A 116 -16.74 2.88 8.00
N ALA A 117 -17.75 2.59 8.82
CA ALA A 117 -18.50 3.57 9.60
C ALA A 117 -18.07 3.56 11.07
N VAL A 118 -17.94 4.75 11.65
CA VAL A 118 -17.56 4.94 13.06
C VAL A 118 -18.74 4.58 13.95
N SER A 119 -18.78 3.34 14.44
CA SER A 119 -19.92 2.79 15.21
C SER A 119 -19.55 2.24 16.59
N ALA A 120 -18.27 2.26 16.95
CA ALA A 120 -17.76 1.72 18.20
C ALA A 120 -17.14 2.82 19.08
N ASP A 121 -17.35 2.71 20.40
CA ASP A 121 -16.61 3.51 21.37
C ASP A 121 -15.14 3.09 21.39
N GLY A 122 -14.25 4.09 21.47
CA GLY A 122 -12.81 3.85 21.55
C GLY A 122 -12.16 3.37 20.26
N LEU A 123 -12.77 3.63 19.09
CA LEU A 123 -12.09 3.45 17.81
C LEU A 123 -10.81 4.31 17.78
N VAL A 124 -9.67 3.66 17.66
CA VAL A 124 -8.37 4.30 17.42
C VAL A 124 -7.81 3.70 16.14
N LEU A 125 -7.47 4.57 15.20
CA LEU A 125 -6.80 4.19 13.96
C LEU A 125 -5.31 4.51 14.08
N LYS A 126 -4.48 3.74 13.40
CA LYS A 126 -3.05 4.03 13.31
C LYS A 126 -2.55 3.94 11.88
N GLU A 127 -1.48 4.66 11.60
CA GLU A 127 -0.83 4.66 10.30
C GLU A 127 -0.42 3.23 9.91
N HIS A 128 -0.66 2.87 8.66
CA HIS A 128 -0.12 1.67 8.05
C HIS A 128 0.56 2.05 6.73
N TRP A 129 1.75 1.49 6.49
CA TRP A 129 2.63 1.89 5.40
C TRP A 129 2.89 0.72 4.47
N THR A 130 2.34 0.77 3.26
CA THR A 130 2.55 -0.24 2.23
C THR A 130 3.63 0.26 1.27
N PRO A 131 4.73 -0.48 1.04
CA PRO A 131 5.74 -0.10 0.06
C PRO A 131 5.16 0.06 -1.35
N ASN A 132 5.62 1.06 -2.09
CA ASN A 132 5.16 1.32 -3.46
C ASN A 132 5.58 0.18 -4.39
N PRO A 133 4.70 -0.33 -5.25
CA PRO A 133 5.08 -1.28 -6.29
C PRO A 133 5.71 -0.55 -7.48
N HIS A 134 6.74 -1.16 -8.08
CA HIS A 134 7.42 -0.70 -9.28
C HIS A 134 7.74 -1.87 -10.21
N ASP A 135 7.83 -1.59 -11.51
CA ASP A 135 8.20 -2.57 -12.51
C ASP A 135 9.73 -2.66 -12.65
N VAL A 136 10.22 -3.89 -12.79
CA VAL A 136 11.63 -4.19 -13.09
C VAL A 136 11.72 -4.85 -14.45
N ASN A 137 12.37 -4.19 -15.40
CA ASN A 137 12.58 -4.67 -16.75
C ASN A 137 13.97 -5.26 -16.87
N PHE A 138 14.05 -6.58 -17.01
CA PHE A 138 15.27 -7.30 -17.32
C PHE A 138 15.42 -7.39 -18.84
N HIS A 139 16.47 -6.75 -19.36
CA HIS A 139 16.84 -6.79 -20.76
C HIS A 139 17.94 -7.82 -20.99
N HIS A 140 17.70 -8.74 -21.92
CA HIS A 140 18.67 -9.78 -22.31
C HIS A 140 19.95 -9.19 -22.93
N HIS A 141 19.84 -8.02 -23.55
CA HIS A 141 20.96 -7.22 -24.06
C HIS A 141 21.97 -8.02 -24.95
N ASP A 142 21.46 -8.69 -25.98
CA ASP A 142 22.26 -9.48 -26.94
C ASP A 142 22.90 -8.68 -28.10
N GLY A 143 22.65 -7.37 -28.16
CA GLY A 143 23.15 -6.50 -29.24
C GLY A 143 22.39 -6.63 -30.57
N SER A 144 21.33 -7.45 -30.63
CA SER A 144 20.38 -7.46 -31.74
C SER A 144 19.17 -6.60 -31.36
N GLY A 145 18.78 -5.67 -32.23
CA GLY A 145 17.76 -4.64 -31.94
C GLY A 145 16.32 -5.15 -31.74
N SER A 146 16.11 -6.44 -31.45
CA SER A 146 14.83 -7.03 -31.08
C SER A 146 15.08 -8.32 -30.31
N ASN A 147 15.11 -8.24 -28.97
CA ASN A 147 15.23 -9.40 -28.09
C ASN A 147 13.84 -9.88 -27.67
N THR A 148 13.48 -11.12 -28.00
CA THR A 148 12.23 -11.75 -27.56
C THR A 148 12.31 -12.37 -26.16
N GLN A 149 13.37 -12.09 -25.39
CA GLN A 149 13.63 -12.70 -24.08
C GLN A 149 13.54 -11.72 -22.91
N ASP A 150 13.31 -10.44 -23.15
CA ASP A 150 13.15 -9.45 -22.08
C ASP A 150 11.97 -9.85 -21.16
N ALA A 151 12.11 -9.55 -19.87
CA ALA A 151 11.12 -9.89 -18.86
C ALA A 151 10.83 -8.69 -17.98
N THR A 152 9.55 -8.48 -17.66
CA THR A 152 9.12 -7.47 -16.69
C THR A 152 8.51 -8.18 -15.48
N VAL A 153 8.91 -7.75 -14.28
CA VAL A 153 8.38 -8.25 -13.02
C VAL A 153 8.02 -7.08 -12.10
N GLY A 154 6.88 -7.16 -11.44
CA GLY A 154 6.51 -6.17 -10.42
C GLY A 154 7.15 -6.53 -9.07
N SER A 155 7.73 -5.54 -8.38
CA SER A 155 8.31 -5.71 -7.05
C SER A 155 8.08 -4.48 -6.17
N ALA A 156 8.29 -4.63 -4.87
CA ALA A 156 8.08 -3.56 -3.89
C ALA A 156 9.33 -2.69 -3.72
N TYR A 157 9.14 -1.39 -3.46
CA TYR A 157 10.19 -0.48 -3.02
C TYR A 157 11.02 -1.12 -1.90
N GLY A 158 12.35 -1.03 -2.02
CA GLY A 158 13.28 -1.59 -1.05
C GLY A 158 13.56 -3.10 -1.20
N ALA A 159 12.94 -3.79 -2.16
CA ALA A 159 13.17 -5.22 -2.38
C ALA A 159 14.54 -5.54 -3.00
N ILE A 160 15.10 -6.69 -2.61
CA ILE A 160 16.26 -7.32 -3.24
C ILE A 160 15.78 -8.20 -4.40
N LEU A 161 16.47 -8.15 -5.55
CA LEU A 161 15.96 -8.68 -6.83
C LEU A 161 16.56 -10.03 -7.25
N GLU A 162 17.46 -10.63 -6.44
CA GLU A 162 18.17 -11.88 -6.75
C GLU A 162 17.27 -13.02 -7.27
N SER A 163 16.16 -13.29 -6.59
CA SER A 163 15.25 -14.40 -6.93
C SER A 163 14.34 -14.10 -8.13
N MET A 164 14.30 -12.85 -8.59
CA MET A 164 13.42 -12.39 -9.67
C MET A 164 14.15 -12.32 -11.02
N ALA A 165 15.48 -12.30 -11.00
CA ALA A 165 16.29 -12.18 -12.21
C ALA A 165 16.14 -13.43 -13.11
N PRO A 166 15.84 -13.27 -14.41
CA PRO A 166 15.75 -14.39 -15.34
C PRO A 166 17.08 -15.12 -15.52
N ALA A 167 17.03 -16.45 -15.70
CA ALA A 167 18.19 -17.27 -16.03
C ALA A 167 18.52 -17.19 -17.53
N TYR A 168 19.02 -16.04 -17.97
CA TYR A 168 19.39 -15.84 -19.37
C TYR A 168 20.62 -16.62 -19.81
N THR A 169 20.61 -17.05 -21.07
CA THR A 169 21.73 -17.75 -21.71
C THR A 169 22.02 -17.17 -23.09
N ARG A 170 23.31 -17.06 -23.43
CA ARG A 170 23.77 -16.55 -24.73
C ARG A 170 24.94 -17.39 -25.23
N THR A 171 24.81 -17.96 -26.42
CA THR A 171 25.83 -18.85 -27.00
C THR A 171 27.22 -18.20 -27.02
N HIS A 172 28.23 -18.94 -26.57
CA HIS A 172 29.63 -18.50 -26.43
C HIS A 172 29.85 -17.27 -25.54
N ASN A 173 28.89 -16.93 -24.68
CA ASN A 173 29.00 -15.84 -23.72
C ASN A 173 28.52 -16.31 -22.35
N TRP A 174 29.07 -15.71 -21.30
CA TRP A 174 28.64 -15.91 -19.92
C TRP A 174 28.03 -14.61 -19.39
N LEU A 175 26.95 -14.73 -18.61
CA LEU A 175 26.27 -13.61 -17.99
C LEU A 175 27.11 -13.12 -16.80
N SER A 176 27.76 -11.98 -16.97
CA SER A 176 28.65 -11.40 -15.95
C SER A 176 27.96 -10.61 -14.87
N GLY A 177 26.71 -10.23 -15.08
CA GLY A 177 25.91 -9.48 -14.13
C GLY A 177 24.93 -8.57 -14.85
N TRP A 178 24.49 -7.55 -14.13
CA TRP A 178 23.47 -6.61 -14.57
C TRP A 178 23.96 -5.18 -14.40
N SER A 179 23.46 -4.28 -15.25
CA SER A 179 23.73 -2.85 -15.15
C SER A 179 22.50 -2.05 -15.54
N GLN A 180 22.37 -0.83 -15.03
CA GLN A 180 21.23 0.05 -15.32
C GLN A 180 21.21 0.58 -16.75
N GLN A 181 22.35 0.49 -17.45
CA GLN A 181 22.48 0.89 -18.84
C GLN A 181 23.05 -0.24 -19.69
N ALA A 182 22.66 -0.25 -20.96
CA ALA A 182 23.14 -1.20 -21.96
C ALA A 182 24.67 -1.21 -22.09
N ASP A 183 25.33 -0.05 -22.02
CA ASP A 183 26.79 0.07 -22.14
C ASP A 183 27.60 -0.49 -20.96
N GLY A 184 26.93 -1.03 -19.93
CA GLY A 184 27.55 -1.57 -18.73
C GLY A 184 27.73 -0.54 -17.62
N SER A 185 27.36 0.72 -17.82
CA SER A 185 27.38 1.73 -16.76
C SER A 185 26.26 1.53 -15.74
N GLY A 186 26.52 1.94 -14.50
CA GLY A 186 25.62 1.69 -13.37
C GLY A 186 25.51 0.19 -13.04
N PRO A 187 26.59 -0.47 -12.60
CA PRO A 187 26.53 -1.87 -12.22
C PRO A 187 25.47 -2.07 -11.12
N TRP A 188 24.69 -3.15 -11.23
CA TRP A 188 23.65 -3.50 -10.28
C TRP A 188 23.97 -4.83 -9.60
N ASN A 189 23.97 -4.83 -8.27
CA ASN A 189 24.17 -6.00 -7.45
C ASN A 189 22.84 -6.57 -6.98
N LEU A 190 22.39 -7.64 -7.63
CA LEU A 190 21.10 -8.29 -7.33
C LEU A 190 20.94 -8.76 -5.88
N VAL A 191 22.03 -8.93 -5.11
CA VAL A 191 21.97 -9.42 -3.72
C VAL A 191 22.09 -8.31 -2.67
N ALA A 192 22.46 -7.08 -3.08
CA ALA A 192 22.76 -5.99 -2.15
C ALA A 192 22.00 -4.70 -2.47
N ASP A 193 21.75 -4.43 -3.75
CA ASP A 193 21.03 -3.23 -4.17
C ASP A 193 19.52 -3.45 -4.06
N THR A 194 18.84 -2.45 -3.51
CA THR A 194 17.40 -2.46 -3.29
C THR A 194 16.68 -1.64 -4.34
N LEU A 195 15.50 -2.11 -4.77
CA LEU A 195 14.66 -1.39 -5.72
C LEU A 195 14.37 0.06 -5.25
N PRO A 196 14.69 1.09 -6.05
CA PRO A 196 14.37 2.47 -5.71
C PRO A 196 12.88 2.75 -5.85
N ASP A 197 12.44 3.98 -5.51
CA ASP A 197 11.04 4.40 -5.62
C ASP A 197 10.69 4.82 -7.06
N ASN A 198 11.02 3.97 -8.03
CA ASN A 198 10.73 4.11 -9.45
C ASN A 198 10.98 2.79 -10.19
N ASP A 199 10.40 2.66 -11.38
CA ASP A 199 10.69 1.55 -12.30
C ASP A 199 12.19 1.45 -12.61
N LEU A 200 12.67 0.22 -12.79
CA LEU A 200 14.09 -0.08 -12.94
C LEU A 200 14.36 -0.94 -14.17
N ASP A 201 15.18 -0.43 -15.09
CA ASP A 201 15.71 -1.23 -16.20
C ASP A 201 17.07 -1.82 -15.84
N LEU A 202 17.25 -3.11 -16.07
CA LEU A 202 18.50 -3.85 -15.86
C LEU A 202 18.89 -4.59 -17.13
N TYR A 203 20.11 -4.33 -17.61
CA TYR A 203 20.68 -4.89 -18.82
C TYR A 203 21.71 -5.96 -18.48
N ALA A 204 21.51 -7.16 -19.02
CA ALA A 204 22.45 -8.25 -18.89
C ALA A 204 23.81 -7.89 -19.52
N GLN A 205 24.86 -8.05 -18.74
CA GLN A 205 26.23 -7.84 -19.20
C GLN A 205 26.86 -9.18 -19.53
N TRP A 206 27.47 -9.27 -20.71
CA TRP A 206 27.98 -10.51 -21.26
C TRP A 206 29.47 -10.44 -21.48
N LEU A 207 30.16 -11.50 -21.11
CA LEU A 207 31.58 -11.66 -21.40
C LEU A 207 31.76 -12.90 -22.28
N LYS A 208 32.64 -12.78 -23.28
CA LYS A 208 32.91 -13.87 -24.22
C LYS A 208 33.58 -15.03 -23.51
N GLN A 209 33.07 -16.23 -23.74
CA GLN A 209 33.72 -17.45 -23.28
C GLN A 209 35.00 -17.70 -24.10
N ARG A 210 36.02 -18.28 -23.48
CA ARG A 210 37.27 -18.63 -24.15
C ARG A 210 37.14 -20.01 -24.78
N LYS A 211 37.53 -20.10 -26.05
CA LYS A 211 37.62 -21.38 -26.77
C LYS A 211 38.92 -22.07 -26.40
N VAL A 212 38.83 -23.26 -25.81
CA VAL A 212 39.95 -24.16 -25.57
C VAL A 212 39.82 -25.33 -26.55
N THR A 213 40.92 -25.65 -27.24
CA THR A 213 40.98 -26.82 -28.12
C THR A 213 41.98 -27.79 -27.54
N PHE A 214 41.56 -29.03 -27.32
CA PHE A 214 42.43 -30.13 -26.94
C PHE A 214 42.79 -30.93 -28.20
N ASP A 215 44.09 -31.11 -28.42
CA ASP A 215 44.60 -32.11 -29.35
C ASP A 215 44.51 -33.47 -28.66
N THR A 216 43.92 -34.45 -29.32
CA THR A 216 43.79 -35.81 -28.80
C THR A 216 44.89 -36.73 -29.33
N ASP A 217 45.98 -36.16 -29.87
CA ASP A 217 47.12 -36.88 -30.45
C ASP A 217 46.66 -37.92 -31.51
N GLY A 218 45.62 -37.57 -32.26
CA GLY A 218 45.05 -38.40 -33.33
C GLY A 218 43.99 -39.43 -32.90
N HIS A 219 43.56 -39.45 -31.64
CA HIS A 219 42.46 -40.31 -31.18
C HIS A 219 41.10 -39.73 -31.58
N SER A 220 40.05 -40.55 -31.71
CA SER A 220 38.72 -40.06 -32.09
C SER A 220 37.94 -39.54 -30.88
N PRO A 221 37.41 -38.29 -30.89
CA PRO A 221 37.54 -37.29 -31.97
C PRO A 221 38.91 -36.60 -31.95
N ALA A 222 39.47 -36.30 -33.14
CA ALA A 222 40.85 -35.78 -33.31
C ALA A 222 41.10 -34.43 -32.61
N THR A 223 40.04 -33.71 -32.29
CA THR A 223 40.09 -32.48 -31.50
C THR A 223 38.82 -32.39 -30.67
N CYS A 224 38.96 -31.97 -29.41
CA CYS A 224 37.82 -31.58 -28.59
C CYS A 224 37.83 -30.07 -28.36
N VAL A 225 36.66 -29.44 -28.37
CA VAL A 225 36.51 -27.99 -28.13
C VAL A 225 35.67 -27.78 -26.88
N GLU A 226 36.16 -26.93 -25.99
CA GLU A 226 35.46 -26.50 -24.78
C GLU A 226 35.38 -24.97 -24.73
N TYR A 227 34.32 -24.44 -24.14
CA TYR A 227 34.18 -23.02 -23.86
C TYR A 227 34.25 -22.81 -22.35
N VAL A 228 35.26 -22.07 -21.90
CA VAL A 228 35.47 -21.82 -20.46
C VAL A 228 35.15 -20.36 -20.13
N ASN A 229 34.61 -20.15 -18.93
CA ASN A 229 34.32 -18.80 -18.46
C ASN A 229 35.64 -18.06 -18.11
N PRO A 230 35.79 -16.79 -18.50
CA PRO A 230 36.91 -15.90 -18.18
C PRO A 230 37.27 -15.79 -16.69
N ASP A 231 36.34 -16.04 -15.78
CA ASP A 231 36.51 -15.96 -14.32
C ASP A 231 37.13 -17.24 -13.71
N GLY A 232 37.26 -18.32 -14.49
CA GLY A 232 37.81 -19.59 -14.04
C GLY A 232 36.93 -20.37 -13.05
N ALA A 233 35.69 -19.94 -12.81
CA ALA A 233 34.89 -20.42 -11.68
C ALA A 233 34.02 -21.67 -11.97
N SER A 234 33.85 -22.07 -13.23
CA SER A 234 33.12 -23.31 -13.55
C SER A 234 33.51 -23.85 -14.91
N MET A 235 33.94 -25.11 -14.95
CA MET A 235 34.13 -25.86 -16.19
C MET A 235 32.74 -26.23 -16.71
N VAL A 236 32.43 -25.83 -17.95
CA VAL A 236 31.35 -26.48 -18.70
C VAL A 236 31.68 -27.99 -18.70
N PRO A 237 30.71 -28.92 -18.59
CA PRO A 237 31.01 -30.34 -18.58
C PRO A 237 31.94 -30.65 -19.76
N GLY A 238 33.16 -31.07 -19.44
CA GLY A 238 34.19 -31.32 -20.43
C GLY A 238 33.66 -32.31 -21.48
N PRO A 239 34.22 -32.29 -22.70
CA PRO A 239 33.90 -33.30 -23.71
C PRO A 239 34.02 -34.68 -23.06
N THR A 240 33.04 -35.56 -23.30
CA THR A 240 33.12 -36.96 -22.88
C THR A 240 34.50 -37.48 -23.30
N ALA A 241 35.32 -37.89 -22.33
CA ALA A 241 36.69 -38.32 -22.59
C ALA A 241 36.68 -39.33 -23.75
N PRO A 242 37.65 -39.26 -24.70
CA PRO A 242 37.70 -40.22 -25.79
C PRO A 242 37.75 -41.63 -25.20
N SER A 243 36.72 -42.43 -25.44
CA SER A 243 36.64 -43.79 -24.94
C SER A 243 37.34 -44.72 -25.92
N GLN A 244 38.57 -45.13 -25.59
CA GLN A 244 39.21 -46.27 -26.23
C GLN A 244 39.01 -47.49 -25.33
N ALA A 245 38.49 -48.59 -25.88
CA ALA A 245 38.38 -49.85 -25.15
C ALA A 245 39.77 -50.28 -24.65
N GLY A 246 39.98 -50.24 -23.33
CA GLY A 246 41.19 -50.73 -22.66
C GLY A 246 42.21 -49.68 -22.18
N ALA A 247 41.94 -48.37 -22.28
CA ALA A 247 42.86 -47.32 -21.78
C ALA A 247 42.27 -46.56 -20.58
N VAL A 248 43.12 -46.24 -19.59
CA VAL A 248 42.78 -45.42 -18.41
C VAL A 248 43.49 -44.07 -18.55
N PHE A 249 42.74 -42.96 -18.53
CA PHE A 249 43.30 -41.60 -18.41
C PHE A 249 44.05 -41.50 -17.07
N ARG A 250 45.34 -41.14 -17.09
CA ARG A 250 46.15 -40.85 -15.90
C ARG A 250 46.52 -39.39 -15.86
#